data_AF-A0A243RRV4-F1
#
_entry.id   AF-A0A243RRV4-F1
#
_cell.length_a   1.000
_cell.length_b   1.000
_cell.length_c   1.000
_cell.angle_alpha   90.00
_cell.angle_beta   90.00
_cell.angle_gamma   90.00
#
_symmetry.space_group_name_H-M   'P 1'
#
loop_
_entity.id
_entity.type
_entity.pdbx_description
1 polymer ?
#
loop_
_entity_poly.entity_id
_entity_poly.type
_entity_poly.pdbx_seq_one_letter_code
_entity_poly.pdbx_strand_id
1 'polypeptide(L)' 'MARELEGRHPGWVVLWRCWACRYWAFPCWITTGPEPVEARHADDLLTLMRQVEAQHPILRRSGQHAD' A
#
# COMPACT_ATOMS: atom_id res chain seq x y z
N MET A 1 -7.62 -7.73 -9.70
CA MET A 1 -6.47 -7.79 -8.78
C MET A 1 -5.94 -6.42 -8.35
N ALA A 2 -5.26 -5.61 -9.18
CA ALA A 2 -4.73 -4.31 -8.71
C ALA A 2 -5.82 -3.40 -8.12
N ARG A 3 -6.91 -3.21 -8.86
CA ARG A 3 -8.09 -2.42 -8.44
C ARG A 3 -8.85 -3.02 -7.24
N GLU A 4 -8.70 -4.32 -7.01
CA GLU A 4 -9.29 -5.03 -5.87
C GLU A 4 -8.44 -4.84 -4.60
N LEU A 5 -7.11 -4.80 -4.76
CA LEU A 5 -6.19 -4.43 -3.69
C LEU A 5 -6.42 -2.99 -3.24
N GLU A 6 -6.56 -2.03 -4.17
CA GLU A 6 -6.89 -0.64 -3.83
C GLU A 6 -8.21 -0.53 -3.04
N GLY A 7 -9.26 -1.23 -3.47
CA GLY A 7 -10.55 -1.22 -2.78
C GLY A 7 -10.50 -1.77 -1.35
N ARG A 8 -9.52 -2.63 -1.03
CA ARG A 8 -9.31 -3.18 0.32
C ARG A 8 -8.32 -2.36 1.15
N HIS A 9 -7.56 -1.48 0.52
CA HIS A 9 -6.47 -0.72 1.12
C HIS A 9 -6.57 0.75 0.70
N PRO A 10 -7.54 1.51 1.25
CA PRO A 10 -7.95 2.83 0.74
C PRO A 10 -6.88 3.92 0.80
N GLY A 11 -5.74 3.67 1.46
CA GLY A 11 -4.64 4.61 1.47
C GLY A 11 -3.37 4.15 0.73
N TRP A 12 -3.54 3.15 -0.13
CA TRP A 12 -2.56 2.76 -1.13
C TRP A 12 -3.11 2.94 -2.54
N VAL A 13 -2.28 3.46 -3.42
CA VAL A 13 -2.50 3.41 -4.87
C VAL A 13 -1.68 2.25 -5.42
N VAL A 14 -2.31 1.34 -6.15
CA VAL A 14 -1.67 0.12 -6.66
C VAL A 14 -1.72 0.08 -8.18
N LEU A 15 -0.54 0.07 -8.81
CA LEU A 15 -0.40 0.01 -10.26
C LEU A 15 0.23 -1.32 -10.70
N TRP A 16 -0.29 -1.92 -11.77
CA TRP A 16 0.41 -2.99 -12.47
C TRP A 16 1.19 -2.44 -13.66
N ARG A 17 2.49 -2.74 -13.74
CA ARG A 17 3.33 -2.39 -14.88
C ARG A 17 3.52 -3.61 -15.77
N CYS A 18 2.78 -3.67 -16.89
CA CYS A 18 2.83 -4.79 -17.82
C CYS A 18 4.23 -5.07 -18.39
N TRP A 19 5.02 -4.02 -18.64
CA TRP A 19 6.38 -4.12 -19.19
C TRP A 19 7.42 -4.63 -18.19
N ALA A 20 7.16 -4.48 -16.88
CA ALA A 20 8.03 -4.98 -15.81
C ALA A 20 7.49 -6.27 -15.17
N CYS A 21 6.26 -6.68 -15.50
CA CYS A 21 5.51 -7.74 -14.85
C CYS A 21 5.53 -7.62 -13.31
N ARG A 22 5.30 -6.39 -12.80
CA ARG A 22 5.35 -6.07 -11.37
C ARG A 22 4.21 -5.16 -10.94
N TYR A 23 3.73 -5.39 -9.73
CA TYR A 23 2.87 -4.47 -8.99
C TYR A 23 3.73 -3.44 -8.26
N TRP A 24 3.23 -2.22 -8.22
CA TRP A 24 3.78 -1.09 -7.49
C TRP A 24 2.70 -0.57 -6.56
N ALA A 25 3.04 -0.28 -5.31
CA ALA A 25 2.13 0.32 -4.34
C ALA A 25 2.74 1.60 -3.77
N PHE A 26 1.96 2.68 -3.81
CA PHE A 26 2.33 4.00 -3.31
C PHE A 26 1.43 4.36 -2.13
N PRO A 27 2.00 4.75 -0.98
CA PRO A 27 1.21 5.23 0.15
C PRO A 27 0.71 6.64 -0.14
N CYS A 28 -0.59 6.92 0.05
CA CYS A 28 -1.16 8.26 -0.21
C CYS A 28 -1.38 9.11 1.06
N TRP A 29 -1.04 8.57 2.23
CA TRP A 29 -1.18 9.23 3.53
C TRP A 29 0.08 9.95 4.02
N ILE A 30 1.14 9.98 3.22
CA ILE A 30 2.43 10.55 3.61
C ILE A 30 3.11 11.17 2.40
N THR A 31 3.66 12.37 2.59
CA THR A 31 4.29 13.17 1.53
C THR A 31 5.80 13.04 1.49
N THR A 32 6.41 12.44 2.52
CA THR A 32 7.87 12.40 2.72
C THR A 32 8.28 11.00 3.16
N GLY A 33 8.62 10.15 2.19
CA GLY A 33 8.74 8.71 2.39
C GLY A 33 7.42 8.06 2.81
N PRO A 34 7.32 6.73 2.88
CA PRO A 34 8.30 5.76 2.42
C PRO A 34 8.32 5.63 0.90
N GLU A 35 9.42 5.10 0.38
CA GLU A 35 9.56 4.73 -1.03
C GLU A 35 8.45 3.76 -1.44
N PRO A 36 7.98 3.81 -2.70
CA PRO A 36 7.04 2.84 -3.21
C PRO A 36 7.57 1.42 -3.08
N VAL A 37 6.69 0.49 -2.72
CA VAL A 37 7.02 -0.94 -2.67
C VAL A 37 6.60 -1.62 -3.97
N GLU A 38 7.39 -2.58 -4.44
CA GLU A 38 7.07 -3.35 -5.64
C GLU A 38 7.26 -4.85 -5.44
N ALA A 39 6.41 -5.64 -6.09
CA ALA A 39 6.49 -7.10 -6.08
C ALA A 39 5.92 -7.71 -7.37
N ARG A 40 6.36 -8.91 -7.72
CA ARG A 40 5.82 -9.66 -8.87
C ARG A 40 4.45 -10.28 -8.57
N HIS A 41 4.23 -10.69 -7.32
CA HIS A 41 2.99 -11.32 -6.88
C HIS A 41 2.20 -10.39 -5.96
N ALA A 42 0.87 -10.51 -6.00
CA ALA A 42 -0.03 -9.68 -5.21
C ALA A 42 0.09 -9.94 -3.70
N ASP A 43 0.30 -11.20 -3.29
CA ASP A 43 0.48 -11.58 -1.88
C ASP A 43 1.77 -11.00 -1.29
N ASP A 44 2.85 -10.99 -2.07
CA ASP A 44 4.12 -10.35 -1.69
C ASP A 44 3.94 -8.84 -1.54
N LEU A 45 3.23 -8.20 -2.49
CA LEU A 45 2.92 -6.77 -2.42
C LEU A 45 2.13 -6.44 -1.16
N LEU A 46 1.11 -7.24 -0.84
CA LEU A 46 0.30 -7.07 0.36
C LEU A 46 1.13 -7.19 1.64
N THR A 47 2.06 -8.13 1.67
CA THR A 47 2.98 -8.32 2.81
C THR A 47 3.86 -7.08 3.01
N LEU A 48 4.42 -6.53 1.92
CA LEU A 48 5.22 -5.31 1.96
C LEU A 48 4.39 -4.09 2.40
N MET A 49 3.18 -3.93 1.87
CA MET A 49 2.25 -2.86 2.26
C MET A 49 1.99 -2.89 3.78
N ARG A 50 1.70 -4.07 4.34
CA ARG A 50 1.47 -4.24 5.79
C ARG A 50 2.72 -3.96 6.63
N GLN A 51 3.91 -4.33 6.14
CA GLN A 51 5.17 -4.02 6.83
C GLN A 51 5.39 -2.50 6.89
N VAL A 52 5.13 -1.80 5.80
CA VAL A 52 5.19 -0.34 5.76
C VAL A 52 4.17 0.27 6.72
N GLU A 53 2.91 -0.17 6.68
CA GLU A 53 1.88 0.29 7.63
C GLU A 53 2.30 0.09 9.09
N ALA A 54 2.90 -1.06 9.42
CA ALA A 54 3.38 -1.37 10.77
C ALA A 54 4.53 -0.45 11.23
N GLN A 55 5.39 -0.02 10.30
CA GLN A 55 6.48 0.92 10.58
C GLN A 55 6.00 2.37 10.75
N HIS A 56 4.77 2.69 10.33
CA HIS A 56 4.18 4.03 10.40
C HIS A 56 2.98 4.09 11.36
N PRO A 57 3.20 4.02 12.69
CA PRO A 57 2.15 3.93 13.71
C PRO A 57 1.21 5.15 13.80
N ILE A 58 1.55 6.27 13.16
CA ILE A 58 0.70 7.47 13.06
C ILE A 58 -0.65 7.12 12.38
N LEU A 59 -0.65 6.16 11.45
CA LEU A 59 -1.86 5.70 10.76
C LEU A 59 -2.81 4.91 11.65
N ARG A 60 -2.28 4.22 12.67
CA ARG A 60 -3.08 3.37 13.56
C ARG A 60 -4.03 4.18 14.45
N ARG A 61 -3.76 5.49 14.66
CA ARG A 61 -4.62 6.39 15.43
C ARG A 61 -5.74 7.04 14.61
N SER A 62 -5.62 7.09 13.29
CA SER A 62 -6.59 7.78 12.43
C SER A 62 -7.87 6.97 12.19
N GLY A 63 -7.89 5.68 12.55
CA GLY A 63 -9.07 4.82 12.50
C GLY A 63 -9.83 4.67 13.83
N GLN A 64 -9.43 5.38 14.89
CA GLN A 64 -10.01 5.23 16.24
C GLN A 64 -10.79 6.47 16.70
N HIS A 65 -11.21 7.33 15.75
CA HIS A 65 -12.04 8.52 16.02
C HIS A 65 -13.23 8.57 15.06
N ALA A 66 -14.07 7.54 15.13
CA ALA A 66 -15.47 7.65 14.74
C ALA A 66 -16.26 6.99 15.88
N ASP A 67 -16.89 7.87 16.65
CA ASP A 67 -17.84 7.62 17.76
C ASP A 67 -19.03 6.77 17.30
#